data_AF-A0A158GB61-F1
#
_entry.id   AF-A0A158GB61-F1
#
_cell.length_a   1.000
_cell.length_b   1.000
_cell.length_c   1.000
_cell.angle_alpha   90.00
_cell.angle_beta   90.00
_cell.angle_gamma   90.00
#
_symmetry.space_group_name_H-M   'P 1'
#
loop_
_entity.id
_entity.type
_entity.pdbx_description
1 polymer ?
#
loop_
_entity_poly.entity_id
_entity_poly.type
_entity_poly.pdbx_seq_one_letter_code
_entity_poly.pdbx_strand_id
1 'polypeptide(L)'
;MTTADDLLALVGLPVDDPRVQESLARFANGVQPELDPDDEESYVDWVPVRETGLEFGFEDEAYVRALREELRRPGPLILTQLYFYGDTPVTRPFPYPLPYGLSLTDDRERVREKLSRLQARLRSYVRDVWQLPLFDLTVAYSDDHRSVQSLFFHVPYDPWPPLPDLPAPGLTVSSFVNAFGLRWSSRRLRETFASLHYDRHLDDVRRERVADLRLTYGIELYFTEAGRFGATEPAFAHSLAFASVTFFAARELDAREWTGALPFGLRFEDTQSIMMEKIAAIPAERYDEDFSGYAVWHFDDFSLSVNYSNLDNRLLRVSVMTPGYW
;
A
#
# COMPACT_ATOMS: atom_id res chain seq x y z
N MET A 1 33.35 -2.03 -1.24
CA MET A 1 32.06 -2.53 -1.76
C MET A 1 32.22 -2.97 -3.21
N THR A 2 31.99 -4.23 -3.54
CA THR A 2 32.14 -4.81 -4.88
C THR A 2 30.99 -5.72 -5.29
N THR A 3 29.98 -5.90 -4.44
CA THR A 3 28.81 -6.76 -4.68
C THR A 3 27.52 -6.06 -4.29
N ALA A 4 26.38 -6.60 -4.72
CA ALA A 4 25.07 -6.13 -4.25
C ALA A 4 24.88 -6.35 -2.74
N ASP A 5 25.45 -7.41 -2.16
CA ASP A 5 25.38 -7.66 -0.70
C ASP A 5 26.04 -6.53 0.11
N ASP A 6 27.14 -5.97 -0.39
CA ASP A 6 27.80 -4.84 0.26
C ASP A 6 26.91 -3.58 0.27
N LEU A 7 26.12 -3.38 -0.79
CA LEU A 7 25.16 -2.29 -0.89
C LEU A 7 23.95 -2.53 0.02
N LEU A 8 23.44 -3.77 0.08
CA LEU A 8 22.35 -4.13 0.99
C LEU A 8 22.70 -3.89 2.47
N ALA A 9 23.98 -4.04 2.85
CA ALA A 9 24.43 -3.74 4.20
C ALA A 9 24.32 -2.25 4.59
N LEU A 10 24.01 -1.37 3.62
CA LEU A 10 23.77 0.06 3.84
C LEU A 10 22.31 0.40 4.09
N VAL A 11 21.39 -0.51 3.78
CA VAL A 11 19.95 -0.28 3.95
C VAL A 11 19.63 -0.03 5.42
N GLY A 12 18.84 1.02 5.68
CA GLY A 12 18.47 1.52 6.99
C GLY A 12 19.46 2.52 7.60
N LEU A 13 20.58 2.82 6.94
CA LEU A 13 21.52 3.84 7.40
C LEU A 13 21.13 5.25 6.91
N PRO A 14 21.45 6.30 7.68
CA PRO A 14 21.23 7.66 7.27
C PRO A 14 22.13 8.05 6.11
N VAL A 15 21.68 9.00 5.30
CA VAL A 15 22.39 9.51 4.12
C VAL A 15 23.78 10.03 4.48
N ASP A 16 23.97 10.61 5.66
CA ASP A 16 25.24 11.16 6.13
C ASP A 16 26.21 10.10 6.70
N ASP A 17 25.81 8.82 6.79
CA ASP A 17 26.72 7.74 7.17
C ASP A 17 27.90 7.69 6.17
N PRO A 18 29.16 7.69 6.64
CA PRO A 18 30.33 7.70 5.76
C PRO A 18 30.33 6.60 4.70
N ARG A 19 29.74 5.43 4.99
CA ARG A 19 29.65 4.30 4.06
C ARG A 19 28.62 4.55 2.95
N VAL A 20 27.51 5.22 3.28
CA VAL A 20 26.50 5.63 2.30
C VAL A 20 27.08 6.71 1.39
N GLN A 21 27.75 7.72 1.97
CA GLN A 21 28.43 8.77 1.21
C GLN A 21 29.51 8.23 0.28
N GLU A 22 30.32 7.25 0.72
CA GLU A 22 31.30 6.57 -0.14
C GLU A 22 30.61 5.87 -1.32
N SER A 23 29.48 5.20 -1.07
CA SER A 23 28.69 4.53 -2.11
C SER A 23 28.13 5.52 -3.13
N LEU A 24 27.53 6.62 -2.67
CA LEU A 24 27.01 7.69 -3.54
C LEU A 24 28.13 8.35 -4.36
N ALA A 25 29.27 8.66 -3.75
CA ALA A 25 30.43 9.20 -4.45
C ALA A 25 30.91 8.28 -5.57
N ARG A 26 30.89 6.96 -5.32
CA ARG A 26 31.36 5.96 -6.27
C ARG A 26 30.38 5.65 -7.39
N PHE A 27 29.12 5.42 -7.07
CA PHE A 27 28.13 4.93 -8.03
C PHE A 27 27.30 6.07 -8.62
N ALA A 28 26.97 7.09 -7.84
CA ALA A 28 26.09 8.18 -8.22
C ALA A 28 26.83 9.51 -8.44
N ASN A 29 28.17 9.48 -8.61
CA ASN A 29 29.01 10.68 -8.75
C ASN A 29 28.82 11.73 -7.62
N GLY A 30 28.42 11.28 -6.42
CA GLY A 30 28.20 12.12 -5.25
C GLY A 30 26.88 12.89 -5.25
N VAL A 31 25.94 12.58 -6.15
CA VAL A 31 24.57 13.11 -6.10
C VAL A 31 23.98 12.84 -4.71
N GLN A 32 23.43 13.88 -4.10
CA GLN A 32 22.80 13.81 -2.79
C GLN A 32 21.28 13.76 -2.97
N PRO A 33 20.58 12.88 -2.23
CA PRO A 33 19.13 12.86 -2.22
C PRO A 33 18.58 14.07 -1.45
N GLU A 34 17.49 14.64 -1.94
CA GLU A 34 16.79 15.77 -1.34
C GLU A 34 15.29 15.66 -1.61
N LEU A 35 14.46 15.87 -0.58
CA LEU A 35 13.01 15.90 -0.75
C LEU A 35 12.59 17.16 -1.50
N ASP A 36 11.67 17.01 -2.45
CA ASP A 36 11.11 18.15 -3.19
C ASP A 36 10.39 19.10 -2.22
N PRO A 37 10.86 20.35 -2.04
CA PRO A 37 10.25 21.31 -1.12
C PRO A 37 8.84 21.74 -1.56
N ASP A 38 8.48 21.57 -2.83
CA ASP A 38 7.17 21.94 -3.37
C ASP A 38 6.13 20.82 -3.24
N ASP A 39 6.57 19.59 -2.95
CA ASP A 39 5.71 18.43 -2.70
C ASP A 39 5.78 18.02 -1.22
N GLU A 40 4.93 18.63 -0.39
CA GLU A 40 4.86 18.38 1.06
C GLU A 40 4.47 16.93 1.39
N GLU A 41 3.82 16.21 0.47
CA GLU A 41 3.32 14.84 0.66
C GLU A 41 4.33 13.77 0.20
N SER A 42 5.37 14.15 -0.53
CA SER A 42 6.47 13.25 -0.90
C SER A 42 7.52 13.15 0.21
N TYR A 43 7.74 11.93 0.71
CA TYR A 43 8.74 11.61 1.73
C TYR A 43 9.91 10.78 1.18
N VAL A 44 10.01 10.69 -0.15
CA VAL A 44 11.00 9.86 -0.84
C VAL A 44 11.73 10.68 -1.91
N ASP A 45 13.02 10.42 -2.06
CA ASP A 45 13.80 10.84 -3.21
C ASP A 45 14.59 9.67 -3.80
N TRP A 46 14.82 9.73 -5.11
CA TRP A 46 15.38 8.65 -5.91
C TRP A 46 16.64 9.10 -6.63
N VAL A 47 17.71 8.32 -6.47
CA VAL A 47 18.99 8.54 -7.15
C VAL A 47 19.23 7.40 -8.15
N PRO A 48 18.72 7.52 -9.40
CA PRO A 48 18.93 6.51 -10.43
C PRO A 48 20.33 6.61 -11.05
N VAL A 49 21.01 5.47 -11.13
CA VAL A 49 22.33 5.29 -11.76
C VAL A 49 22.17 4.37 -12.97
N ARG A 50 21.59 4.91 -14.03
CA ARG A 50 21.16 4.15 -15.22
C ARG A 50 22.32 3.43 -15.92
N GLU A 51 23.53 3.99 -15.88
CA GLU A 51 24.74 3.43 -16.48
C GLU A 51 25.22 2.15 -15.80
N THR A 52 24.82 1.95 -14.54
CA THR A 52 25.21 0.80 -13.71
C THR A 52 24.02 -0.09 -13.37
N GLY A 53 22.78 0.26 -13.77
CA GLY A 53 21.60 -0.54 -13.44
C GLY A 53 21.30 -0.57 -11.95
N LEU A 54 21.55 0.54 -11.25
CA LEU A 54 21.38 0.68 -9.81
C LEU A 54 20.51 1.91 -9.54
N GLU A 55 19.68 1.84 -8.51
CA GLU A 55 18.95 3.01 -8.02
C GLU A 55 18.83 2.93 -6.50
N PHE A 56 19.05 4.08 -5.86
CA PHE A 56 18.93 4.26 -4.42
C PHE A 56 17.63 5.03 -4.14
N GLY A 57 16.82 4.53 -3.21
CA GLY A 57 15.67 5.28 -2.69
C GLY A 57 15.92 5.68 -1.24
N PHE A 58 15.80 6.97 -0.98
CA PHE A 58 15.99 7.57 0.33
C PHE A 58 14.68 8.13 0.82
N GLU A 59 14.37 7.88 2.09
CA GLU A 59 13.12 8.32 2.68
C GLU A 59 13.34 9.04 4.01
N ASP A 60 12.41 9.92 4.35
CA ASP A 60 12.36 10.56 5.66
C ASP A 60 12.25 9.51 6.77
N GLU A 61 13.20 9.54 7.71
CA GLU A 61 13.24 8.56 8.79
C GLU A 61 11.97 8.60 9.66
N ALA A 62 11.48 9.81 9.97
CA ALA A 62 10.31 9.96 10.82
C ALA A 62 9.04 9.36 10.17
N TYR A 63 8.90 9.49 8.85
CA TYR A 63 7.84 8.85 8.08
C TYR A 63 7.95 7.31 8.13
N VAL A 64 9.12 6.76 7.78
CA VAL A 64 9.35 5.31 7.74
C VAL A 64 9.13 4.66 9.12
N ARG A 65 9.54 5.35 10.19
CA ARG A 65 9.44 4.90 11.58
C ARG A 65 8.11 5.19 12.26
N ALA A 66 7.12 5.72 11.52
CA ALA A 66 5.83 6.13 12.04
C ALA A 66 5.92 7.07 13.26
N LEU A 67 6.91 7.96 13.26
CA LEU A 67 7.05 9.02 14.25
C LEU A 67 6.01 10.12 14.00
N ARG A 68 5.97 11.07 14.93
CA ARG A 68 5.03 12.19 14.87
C ARG A 68 5.25 13.02 13.60
N GLU A 69 4.15 13.53 13.06
CA GLU A 69 4.15 14.29 11.81
C GLU A 69 5.07 15.52 11.85
N GLU A 70 5.20 16.19 13.00
CA GLU A 70 6.04 17.39 13.11
C GLU A 70 7.54 17.11 13.02
N LEU A 71 7.94 15.84 13.04
CA LEU A 71 9.32 15.39 12.86
C LEU A 71 9.66 15.02 11.41
N ARG A 72 8.64 14.92 10.54
CA ARG A 72 8.82 14.51 9.14
C ARG A 72 9.34 15.67 8.31
N ARG A 73 10.35 15.41 7.48
CA ARG A 73 11.09 16.32 6.58
C ARG A 73 12.29 17.07 7.20
N PRO A 74 12.24 17.63 8.43
CA PRO A 74 13.44 18.19 9.07
C PRO A 74 14.49 17.15 9.49
N GLY A 75 14.10 15.87 9.56
CA GLY A 75 14.95 14.76 9.99
C GLY A 75 15.93 14.28 8.91
N PRO A 76 16.74 13.25 9.23
CA PRO A 76 17.62 12.64 8.24
C PRO A 76 16.82 11.83 7.21
N LEU A 77 17.33 11.80 5.98
CA LEU A 77 16.96 10.78 5.01
C LEU A 77 17.74 9.50 5.29
N ILE A 78 17.08 8.36 5.20
CA ILE A 78 17.67 7.03 5.36
C ILE A 78 17.55 6.24 4.06
N LEU A 79 18.55 5.43 3.74
CA LEU A 79 18.50 4.55 2.57
C LEU A 79 17.52 3.40 2.84
N THR A 80 16.31 3.46 2.31
CA THR A 80 15.28 2.42 2.50
C THR A 80 15.16 1.48 1.33
N GLN A 81 15.61 1.89 0.13
CA GLN A 81 15.36 1.14 -1.10
C GLN A 81 16.61 0.98 -1.95
N LEU A 82 16.78 -0.22 -2.52
CA LEU A 82 17.84 -0.54 -3.49
C LEU A 82 17.29 -1.38 -4.62
N TYR A 83 17.44 -0.86 -5.84
CA TYR A 83 16.94 -1.51 -7.03
C TYR A 83 18.12 -1.94 -7.91
N PHE A 84 18.13 -3.21 -8.32
CA PHE A 84 19.10 -3.76 -9.25
C PHE A 84 18.39 -4.13 -10.54
N TYR A 85 18.75 -3.46 -11.62
CA TYR A 85 18.10 -3.62 -12.91
C TYR A 85 18.83 -4.63 -13.80
N GLY A 86 18.05 -5.35 -14.59
CA GLY A 86 18.51 -6.03 -15.79
C GLY A 86 18.70 -5.07 -16.95
N ASP A 87 18.83 -5.64 -18.15
CA ASP A 87 18.92 -4.85 -19.38
C ASP A 87 17.53 -4.33 -19.75
N THR A 88 17.30 -3.03 -19.58
CA THR A 88 16.02 -2.38 -19.90
C THR A 88 16.24 -1.30 -20.97
N PRO A 89 15.17 -0.76 -21.60
CA PRO A 89 15.32 0.31 -22.59
C PRO A 89 16.03 1.57 -22.07
N VAL A 90 16.05 1.80 -20.75
CA VAL A 90 16.56 3.03 -20.13
C VAL A 90 17.67 2.80 -19.11
N THR A 91 17.96 1.55 -18.72
CA THR A 91 19.02 1.20 -17.75
C THR A 91 19.87 0.05 -18.27
N ARG A 92 21.19 0.15 -18.06
CA ARG A 92 22.10 -0.98 -18.28
C ARG A 92 21.90 -2.05 -17.20
N PRO A 93 22.24 -3.31 -17.46
CA PRO A 93 22.19 -4.34 -16.43
C PRO A 93 23.23 -4.10 -15.34
N PHE A 94 22.84 -4.39 -14.10
CA PHE A 94 23.74 -4.35 -12.96
C PHE A 94 24.91 -5.34 -13.14
N PRO A 95 26.16 -4.87 -13.15
CA PRO A 95 27.29 -5.68 -13.62
C PRO A 95 27.93 -6.56 -12.53
N TYR A 96 27.50 -6.41 -11.27
CA TYR A 96 28.11 -7.12 -10.14
C TYR A 96 27.23 -8.29 -9.67
N PRO A 97 27.79 -9.25 -8.91
CA PRO A 97 27.01 -10.35 -8.35
C PRO A 97 25.81 -9.84 -7.54
N LEU A 98 24.63 -10.41 -7.83
CA LEU A 98 23.39 -10.13 -7.12
C LEU A 98 23.32 -10.92 -5.79
N PRO A 99 22.50 -10.46 -4.83
CA PRO A 99 22.36 -11.10 -3.53
C PRO A 99 21.81 -12.52 -3.65
N TYR A 100 22.08 -13.34 -2.63
CA TYR A 100 21.57 -14.72 -2.52
C TYR A 100 21.93 -15.65 -3.69
N GLY A 101 22.96 -15.29 -4.46
CA GLY A 101 23.40 -16.06 -5.63
C GLY A 101 22.42 -15.99 -6.81
N LEU A 102 21.53 -14.99 -6.83
CA LEU A 102 20.65 -14.71 -7.95
C LEU A 102 21.46 -14.25 -9.18
N SER A 103 20.87 -14.43 -10.36
CA SER A 103 21.39 -13.97 -11.65
C SER A 103 20.26 -13.31 -12.43
N LEU A 104 20.60 -12.27 -13.22
CA LEU A 104 19.65 -11.66 -14.15
C LEU A 104 19.12 -12.66 -15.19
N THR A 105 19.84 -13.76 -15.43
CA THR A 105 19.45 -14.84 -16.34
C THR A 105 18.63 -15.95 -15.68
N ASP A 106 18.34 -15.86 -14.37
CA ASP A 106 17.49 -16.85 -13.72
C ASP A 106 16.04 -16.69 -14.20
N ASP A 107 15.37 -17.79 -14.48
CA ASP A 107 13.92 -17.81 -14.63
C ASP A 107 13.22 -17.83 -13.26
N ARG A 108 11.89 -17.68 -13.28
CA ARG A 108 11.09 -17.63 -12.04
C ARG A 108 11.23 -18.87 -11.16
N GLU A 109 11.31 -20.06 -11.74
CA GLU A 109 11.45 -21.30 -10.99
C GLU A 109 12.82 -21.37 -10.28
N ARG A 110 13.89 -20.99 -10.98
CA ARG A 110 15.25 -20.96 -10.45
C ARG A 110 15.42 -19.93 -9.33
N VAL A 111 14.80 -18.76 -9.45
CA VAL A 111 14.77 -17.76 -8.35
C VAL A 111 14.11 -18.36 -7.11
N ARG A 112 12.93 -18.98 -7.26
CA ARG A 112 12.22 -19.62 -6.15
C ARG A 112 13.02 -20.74 -5.51
N GLU A 113 13.70 -21.56 -6.31
CA GLU A 113 14.58 -22.62 -5.81
C GLU A 113 15.71 -22.03 -4.94
N LYS A 114 16.40 -20.99 -5.43
CA LYS A 114 17.50 -20.34 -4.71
C LYS A 114 17.03 -19.72 -3.39
N LEU A 115 15.89 -19.04 -3.40
CA LEU A 115 15.35 -18.34 -2.23
C LEU A 115 14.56 -19.25 -1.26
N SER A 116 14.22 -20.48 -1.66
CA SER A 116 13.50 -21.44 -0.81
C SER A 116 14.19 -21.71 0.54
N ARG A 117 15.53 -21.59 0.57
CA ARG A 117 16.36 -21.80 1.76
C ARG A 117 16.21 -20.70 2.82
N LEU A 118 15.70 -19.53 2.44
CA LEU A 118 15.54 -18.40 3.35
C LEU A 118 14.37 -18.58 4.33
N GLN A 119 13.50 -19.60 4.12
CA GLN A 119 12.28 -19.83 4.91
C GLN A 119 11.38 -18.58 5.03
N ALA A 120 11.52 -17.66 4.09
CA ALA A 120 10.78 -16.41 4.04
C ALA A 120 9.36 -16.64 3.53
N ARG A 121 8.42 -15.81 3.98
CA ARG A 121 7.05 -15.83 3.47
C ARG A 121 7.05 -15.29 2.03
N LEU A 122 6.55 -16.10 1.10
CA LEU A 122 6.40 -15.73 -0.31
C LEU A 122 4.97 -15.24 -0.58
N ARG A 123 4.84 -14.07 -1.21
CA ARG A 123 3.62 -13.60 -1.88
C ARG A 123 3.86 -13.59 -3.39
N SER A 124 3.10 -14.41 -4.10
CA SER A 124 3.25 -14.63 -5.55
C SER A 124 2.03 -14.14 -6.31
N TYR A 125 2.25 -13.35 -7.36
CA TYR A 125 1.27 -13.01 -8.38
C TYR A 125 1.98 -12.79 -9.74
N VAL A 126 1.99 -11.58 -10.30
CA VAL A 126 2.80 -11.23 -11.48
C VAL A 126 4.29 -11.22 -11.16
N ARG A 127 4.63 -10.70 -9.97
CA ARG A 127 5.97 -10.74 -9.35
C ARG A 127 6.00 -11.75 -8.22
N ASP A 128 7.18 -11.98 -7.67
CA ASP A 128 7.34 -12.70 -6.41
C ASP A 128 7.95 -11.77 -5.35
N VAL A 129 7.38 -11.80 -4.15
CA VAL A 129 7.81 -10.98 -3.01
C VAL A 129 8.14 -11.89 -1.83
N TRP A 130 9.38 -11.80 -1.33
CA TRP A 130 9.84 -12.50 -0.13
C TRP A 130 9.96 -11.53 1.02
N GLN A 131 9.28 -11.82 2.12
CA GLN A 131 9.42 -11.05 3.35
C GLN A 131 10.63 -11.54 4.14
N LEU A 132 11.68 -10.73 4.21
CA LEU A 132 12.89 -11.02 4.97
C LEU A 132 12.90 -10.19 6.26
N PRO A 133 13.74 -10.53 7.27
CA PRO A 133 13.67 -9.86 8.57
C PRO A 133 13.93 -8.34 8.55
N LEU A 134 14.67 -7.82 7.57
CA LEU A 134 15.05 -6.41 7.50
C LEU A 134 14.40 -5.64 6.34
N PHE A 135 13.96 -6.34 5.30
CA PHE A 135 13.39 -5.76 4.08
C PHE A 135 12.54 -6.79 3.34
N ASP A 136 11.64 -6.32 2.49
CA ASP A 136 10.99 -7.16 1.49
C ASP A 136 11.87 -7.19 0.21
N LEU A 137 11.99 -8.37 -0.41
CA LEU A 137 12.61 -8.55 -1.72
C LEU A 137 11.50 -8.83 -2.74
N THR A 138 11.32 -7.92 -3.70
CA THR A 138 10.47 -8.14 -4.87
C THR A 138 11.33 -8.47 -6.09
N VAL A 139 10.98 -9.53 -6.81
CA VAL A 139 11.61 -9.90 -8.08
C VAL A 139 10.60 -9.73 -9.20
N ALA A 140 10.94 -8.87 -10.17
CA ALA A 140 10.23 -8.77 -11.43
C ALA A 140 10.92 -9.61 -12.51
N TYR A 141 10.11 -10.19 -13.38
CA TYR A 141 10.54 -11.08 -14.44
C TYR A 141 10.25 -10.46 -15.80
N SER A 142 10.93 -10.91 -16.85
CA SER A 142 10.51 -10.66 -18.22
C SER A 142 9.09 -11.18 -18.48
N ASP A 143 8.43 -10.67 -19.52
CA ASP A 143 7.06 -11.08 -19.91
C ASP A 143 6.94 -12.59 -20.15
N ASP A 144 8.01 -13.24 -20.61
CA ASP A 144 8.07 -14.69 -20.82
C ASP A 144 8.53 -15.48 -19.57
N HIS A 145 8.82 -14.77 -18.48
CA HIS A 145 9.30 -15.27 -17.20
C HIS A 145 10.63 -16.04 -17.24
N ARG A 146 11.43 -15.85 -18.29
CA ARG A 146 12.71 -16.56 -18.50
C ARG A 146 13.94 -15.84 -17.98
N SER A 147 13.80 -14.58 -17.58
CA SER A 147 14.87 -13.81 -16.96
C SER A 147 14.34 -12.90 -15.87
N VAL A 148 15.22 -12.47 -14.97
CA VAL A 148 14.92 -11.42 -13.99
C VAL A 148 15.09 -10.07 -14.67
N GLN A 149 14.05 -9.25 -14.61
CA GLN A 149 14.06 -7.87 -15.10
C GLN A 149 14.65 -6.93 -14.06
N SER A 150 14.30 -7.12 -12.78
CA SER A 150 14.82 -6.32 -11.68
C SER A 150 14.59 -6.98 -10.33
N LEU A 151 15.41 -6.58 -9.36
CA LEU A 151 15.27 -6.89 -7.95
C LEU A 151 15.05 -5.58 -7.19
N PHE A 152 14.04 -5.56 -6.35
CA PHE A 152 13.69 -4.41 -5.50
C PHE A 152 13.80 -4.83 -4.06
N PHE A 153 14.61 -4.10 -3.30
CA PHE A 153 14.72 -4.25 -1.86
C PHE A 153 14.11 -3.02 -1.21
N HIS A 154 13.20 -3.20 -0.25
CA HIS A 154 12.53 -2.11 0.44
C HIS A 154 12.36 -2.42 1.92
N VAL A 155 12.74 -1.48 2.78
CA VAL A 155 12.48 -1.56 4.22
C VAL A 155 10.99 -1.34 4.46
N PRO A 156 10.26 -2.31 5.05
CA PRO A 156 8.86 -2.11 5.35
C PRO A 156 8.69 -0.96 6.36
N TYR A 157 7.65 -0.15 6.17
CA TYR A 157 7.30 0.90 7.12
C TYR A 157 6.90 0.30 8.47
N ASP A 158 7.33 0.96 9.54
CA ASP A 158 6.88 0.61 10.88
C ASP A 158 5.37 0.89 10.99
N PRO A 159 4.60 0.02 11.66
CA PRO A 159 3.20 0.28 11.89
C PRO A 159 3.05 1.48 12.82
N TRP A 160 1.94 2.21 12.67
CA TRP A 160 1.60 3.27 13.62
C TRP A 160 1.58 2.73 15.06
N PRO A 161 2.15 3.45 16.05
CA PRO A 161 2.11 3.05 17.45
C PRO A 161 0.66 2.81 17.91
N PRO A 162 0.39 1.80 18.75
CA PRO A 162 -0.97 1.48 19.17
C PRO A 162 -1.61 2.67 19.87
N LEU A 163 -2.93 2.84 19.71
CA LEU A 163 -3.72 3.81 20.45
C LEU A 163 -4.29 3.10 21.69
N PRO A 164 -3.72 3.31 22.90
CA PRO A 164 -4.01 2.47 24.07
C PRO A 164 -5.47 2.53 24.51
N ASP A 165 -6.15 3.66 24.27
CA ASP A 165 -7.54 3.88 24.69
C ASP A 165 -8.54 3.72 23.54
N LEU A 166 -8.11 3.23 22.37
CA LEU A 166 -9.00 3.03 21.23
C LEU A 166 -9.67 1.65 21.31
N PRO A 167 -10.98 1.56 21.58
CA PRO A 167 -11.67 0.28 21.59
C PRO A 167 -11.75 -0.29 20.18
N ALA A 168 -11.79 -1.62 20.07
CA ALA A 168 -12.16 -2.25 18.82
C ALA A 168 -13.56 -1.74 18.40
N PRO A 169 -13.76 -1.36 17.12
CA PRO A 169 -14.98 -0.65 16.71
C PRO A 169 -16.25 -1.50 16.85
N GLY A 170 -16.13 -2.83 16.96
CA GLY A 170 -17.27 -3.75 17.14
C GLY A 170 -18.23 -3.80 15.93
N LEU A 171 -17.86 -3.16 14.82
CA LEU A 171 -18.64 -3.12 13.59
C LEU A 171 -18.28 -4.29 12.69
N THR A 172 -19.31 -4.83 12.03
CA THR A 172 -19.15 -5.85 10.99
C THR A 172 -19.41 -5.23 9.62
N VAL A 173 -19.02 -5.92 8.54
CA VAL A 173 -19.39 -5.52 7.18
C VAL A 173 -20.90 -5.31 7.05
N SER A 174 -21.70 -6.19 7.64
CA SER A 174 -23.16 -6.06 7.65
C SER A 174 -23.65 -4.80 8.37
N SER A 175 -22.94 -4.30 9.38
CA SER A 175 -23.26 -3.02 10.03
C SER A 175 -23.20 -1.86 9.04
N PHE A 176 -22.19 -1.85 8.15
CA PHE A 176 -22.06 -0.84 7.10
C PHE A 176 -23.11 -1.02 6.00
N VAL A 177 -23.30 -2.25 5.50
CA VAL A 177 -24.28 -2.54 4.46
C VAL A 177 -25.70 -2.14 4.89
N ASN A 178 -26.08 -2.47 6.13
CA ASN A 178 -27.38 -2.09 6.70
C ASN A 178 -27.56 -0.58 6.95
N ALA A 179 -26.47 0.19 6.89
CA ALA A 179 -26.49 1.64 7.05
C ALA A 179 -26.58 2.38 5.71
N PHE A 180 -26.42 1.71 4.56
CA PHE A 180 -26.51 2.36 3.27
C PHE A 180 -27.86 3.05 3.06
N GLY A 181 -27.81 4.25 2.47
CA GLY A 181 -28.98 5.09 2.24
C GLY A 181 -29.47 5.86 3.47
N LEU A 182 -28.98 5.56 4.68
CA LEU A 182 -29.31 6.36 5.85
C LEU A 182 -28.74 7.77 5.71
N ARG A 183 -29.58 8.77 5.99
CA ARG A 183 -29.19 10.18 5.98
C ARG A 183 -28.05 10.42 6.97
N TRP A 184 -27.05 11.20 6.54
CA TRP A 184 -25.85 11.52 7.32
C TRP A 184 -26.13 12.06 8.74
N SER A 185 -27.23 12.81 8.89
CA SER A 185 -27.64 13.42 10.16
C SER A 185 -28.67 12.59 10.93
N SER A 186 -29.10 11.44 10.42
CA SER A 186 -30.11 10.61 11.08
C SER A 186 -29.61 10.03 12.40
N ARG A 187 -30.51 9.93 13.38
CA ARG A 187 -30.22 9.31 14.68
C ARG A 187 -29.73 7.86 14.52
N ARG A 188 -30.36 7.12 13.61
CA ARG A 188 -30.01 5.71 13.35
C ARG A 188 -28.57 5.56 12.88
N LEU A 189 -28.11 6.40 11.94
CA LEU A 189 -26.72 6.34 11.47
C LEU A 189 -25.72 6.67 12.60
N ARG A 190 -26.02 7.71 13.39
CA ARG A 190 -25.19 8.09 14.55
C ARG A 190 -25.09 6.98 15.58
N GLU A 191 -26.19 6.29 15.87
CA GLU A 191 -26.21 5.13 16.77
C GLU A 191 -25.41 3.96 16.19
N THR A 192 -25.54 3.66 14.89
CA THR A 192 -24.75 2.61 14.22
C THR A 192 -23.24 2.88 14.32
N PHE A 193 -22.80 4.12 14.11
CA PHE A 193 -21.38 4.49 14.11
C PHE A 193 -20.92 5.19 15.39
N ALA A 194 -21.64 5.01 16.50
CA ALA A 194 -21.30 5.62 17.78
C ALA A 194 -19.92 5.19 18.30
N SER A 195 -19.53 3.93 18.08
CA SER A 195 -18.21 3.40 18.46
C SER A 195 -17.06 4.05 17.69
N LEU A 196 -17.33 4.61 16.51
CA LEU A 196 -16.35 5.34 15.71
C LEU A 196 -16.27 6.83 16.08
N HIS A 197 -17.06 7.29 17.06
CA HIS A 197 -17.21 8.71 17.38
C HIS A 197 -17.64 9.57 16.19
N TYR A 198 -18.47 9.00 15.30
CA TYR A 198 -18.93 9.63 14.05
C TYR A 198 -19.49 11.06 14.23
N ASP A 199 -20.14 11.35 15.37
CA ASP A 199 -20.65 12.70 15.66
C ASP A 199 -19.59 13.80 15.61
N ARG A 200 -18.30 13.47 15.80
CA ARG A 200 -17.18 14.43 15.71
C ARG A 200 -16.85 14.84 14.27
N HIS A 201 -17.31 14.08 13.27
CA HIS A 201 -17.00 14.26 11.85
C HIS A 201 -18.18 14.82 11.04
N LEU A 202 -19.25 15.26 11.69
CA LEU A 202 -20.45 15.74 11.02
C LEU A 202 -20.20 16.99 10.16
N ASP A 203 -19.32 17.88 10.62
CA ASP A 203 -18.98 19.07 9.84
C ASP A 203 -18.16 18.73 8.59
N ASP A 204 -17.25 17.76 8.68
CA ASP A 204 -16.47 17.22 7.55
C ASP A 204 -17.42 16.59 6.52
N VAL A 205 -18.34 15.74 6.96
CA VAL A 205 -19.35 15.12 6.09
C VAL A 205 -20.19 16.17 5.37
N ARG A 206 -20.55 17.26 6.06
CA ARG A 206 -21.34 18.33 5.45
C ARG A 206 -20.57 19.10 4.37
N ARG A 207 -19.27 19.29 4.54
CA ARG A 207 -18.42 20.12 3.67
C ARG A 207 -17.78 19.32 2.54
N GLU A 208 -17.24 18.16 2.89
CA GLU A 208 -16.36 17.34 2.06
C GLU A 208 -17.03 16.03 1.63
N ARG A 209 -18.20 15.73 2.19
CA ARG A 209 -18.96 14.49 1.92
C ARG A 209 -18.22 13.22 2.35
N VAL A 210 -17.23 13.36 3.23
CA VAL A 210 -16.42 12.29 3.79
C VAL A 210 -16.29 12.49 5.30
N ALA A 211 -16.29 11.39 6.06
CA ALA A 211 -15.70 11.35 7.40
C ALA A 211 -14.39 10.57 7.31
N ASP A 212 -13.27 11.24 7.51
CA ASP A 212 -11.94 10.64 7.50
C ASP A 212 -11.60 10.12 8.90
N LEU A 213 -11.44 8.79 9.01
CA LEU A 213 -11.01 8.10 10.23
C LEU A 213 -9.77 7.24 9.97
N ARG A 214 -8.97 7.55 8.94
CA ARG A 214 -7.78 6.77 8.55
C ARG A 214 -6.78 6.64 9.68
N LEU A 215 -6.48 7.74 10.37
CA LEU A 215 -5.49 7.79 11.45
C LEU A 215 -5.95 7.18 12.78
N THR A 216 -7.25 6.89 12.93
CA THR A 216 -7.80 6.27 14.15
C THR A 216 -8.20 4.83 13.91
N TYR A 217 -9.00 4.56 12.88
CA TYR A 217 -9.62 3.26 12.64
C TYR A 217 -9.23 2.63 11.30
N GLY A 218 -8.50 3.33 10.43
CA GLY A 218 -8.15 2.80 9.11
C GLY A 218 -9.34 2.73 8.15
N ILE A 219 -10.27 3.67 8.25
CA ILE A 219 -11.45 3.74 7.39
C ILE A 219 -11.79 5.16 6.95
N GLU A 220 -12.54 5.26 5.87
CA GLU A 220 -13.24 6.47 5.46
C GLU A 220 -14.71 6.13 5.18
N LEU A 221 -15.60 7.04 5.57
CA LEU A 221 -17.04 6.93 5.29
C LEU A 221 -17.42 8.00 4.27
N TYR A 222 -17.98 7.57 3.13
CA TYR A 222 -18.36 8.46 2.04
C TYR A 222 -19.87 8.64 1.97
N PHE A 223 -20.26 9.84 1.58
CA PHE A 223 -21.63 10.27 1.49
C PHE A 223 -21.91 10.87 0.12
N THR A 224 -23.08 10.60 -0.44
CA THR A 224 -23.53 11.29 -1.65
C THR A 224 -25.02 11.54 -1.60
N GLU A 225 -25.53 12.26 -2.59
CA GLU A 225 -26.96 12.56 -2.67
C GLU A 225 -27.77 11.28 -2.81
N ALA A 226 -28.73 11.10 -1.89
CA ALA A 226 -29.64 9.97 -1.78
C ALA A 226 -30.31 9.57 -3.12
N GLY A 227 -30.65 10.53 -3.96
CA GLY A 227 -31.27 10.32 -5.26
C GLY A 227 -30.40 9.57 -6.28
N ARG A 228 -29.09 9.44 -6.02
CA ARG A 228 -28.16 8.74 -6.93
C ARG A 228 -28.22 7.22 -6.82
N PHE A 229 -28.67 6.66 -5.69
CA PHE A 229 -28.58 5.22 -5.42
C PHE A 229 -29.82 4.63 -4.73
N GLY A 230 -31.00 5.19 -5.01
CA GLY A 230 -32.27 4.63 -4.53
C GLY A 230 -32.44 4.70 -3.01
N ALA A 231 -32.20 5.86 -2.41
CA ALA A 231 -32.28 6.03 -0.97
C ALA A 231 -33.63 5.58 -0.36
N THR A 232 -33.54 5.12 0.88
CA THR A 232 -34.66 4.61 1.69
C THR A 232 -35.71 5.67 2.05
N GLU A 233 -35.42 6.96 1.88
CA GLU A 233 -36.35 8.06 2.17
C GLU A 233 -36.52 9.00 0.96
N PRO A 234 -37.50 8.75 0.06
CA PRO A 234 -37.72 9.56 -1.15
C PRO A 234 -37.92 11.06 -0.89
N ALA A 235 -38.43 11.41 0.29
CA ALA A 235 -38.62 12.80 0.71
C ALA A 235 -37.30 13.60 0.85
N PHE A 236 -36.16 12.91 0.91
CA PHE A 236 -34.85 13.52 1.12
C PHE A 236 -33.84 13.15 0.02
N ALA A 237 -34.29 12.99 -1.23
CA ALA A 237 -33.44 12.63 -2.37
C ALA A 237 -32.21 13.55 -2.56
N HIS A 238 -32.29 14.83 -2.17
CA HIS A 238 -31.17 15.78 -2.25
C HIS A 238 -30.31 15.84 -0.99
N SER A 239 -30.60 15.02 0.03
CA SER A 239 -29.79 14.94 1.24
C SER A 239 -28.62 13.98 1.07
N LEU A 240 -27.52 14.24 1.79
CA LEU A 240 -26.42 13.30 1.86
C LEU A 240 -26.84 12.04 2.61
N ALA A 241 -26.57 10.89 2.01
CA ALA A 241 -26.78 9.58 2.59
C ALA A 241 -25.49 8.78 2.54
N PHE A 242 -25.32 7.89 3.52
CA PHE A 242 -24.16 7.01 3.59
C PHE A 242 -24.13 6.08 2.38
N ALA A 243 -23.03 6.13 1.63
CA ALA A 243 -22.92 5.50 0.32
C ALA A 243 -21.82 4.45 0.26
N SER A 244 -20.69 4.66 0.94
CA SER A 244 -19.62 3.66 0.97
C SER A 244 -18.72 3.78 2.19
N VAL A 245 -18.04 2.69 2.49
CA VAL A 245 -16.90 2.64 3.42
C VAL A 245 -15.68 2.09 2.69
N THR A 246 -14.52 2.70 2.90
CA THR A 246 -13.23 2.17 2.46
C THR A 246 -12.42 1.76 3.68
N PHE A 247 -11.92 0.53 3.68
CA PHE A 247 -11.00 -0.03 4.68
C PHE A 247 -9.58 0.02 4.14
N PHE A 248 -8.62 0.42 4.97
CA PHE A 248 -7.23 0.63 4.60
C PHE A 248 -6.31 -0.41 5.25
N ALA A 249 -5.33 -0.87 4.48
CA ALA A 249 -4.18 -1.60 4.99
C ALA A 249 -3.27 -0.68 5.82
N ALA A 250 -2.41 -1.26 6.66
CA ALA A 250 -1.40 -0.49 7.38
C ALA A 250 -0.56 0.39 6.42
N ARG A 251 -0.48 1.69 6.73
CA ARG A 251 0.35 2.71 6.07
C ARG A 251 -0.06 3.06 4.63
N GLU A 252 -1.13 2.48 4.10
CA GLU A 252 -1.72 2.91 2.82
C GLU A 252 -2.32 4.31 2.98
N LEU A 253 -1.84 5.28 2.20
CA LEU A 253 -2.21 6.70 2.34
C LEU A 253 -2.07 7.19 3.80
N ASP A 254 -1.00 6.76 4.46
CA ASP A 254 -0.66 7.02 5.86
C ASP A 254 -1.70 6.54 6.88
N ALA A 255 -2.63 5.66 6.50
CA ALA A 255 -3.68 5.16 7.38
C ALA A 255 -3.16 4.15 8.41
N ARG A 256 -3.91 4.01 9.51
CA ARG A 256 -3.87 2.79 10.32
C ARG A 256 -4.54 1.64 9.56
N GLU A 257 -4.20 0.42 9.94
CA GLU A 257 -4.93 -0.73 9.41
C GLU A 257 -6.31 -0.85 10.05
N TRP A 258 -7.33 -1.13 9.22
CA TRP A 258 -8.61 -1.58 9.73
C TRP A 258 -8.48 -2.96 10.39
N THR A 259 -8.76 -3.02 11.69
CA THR A 259 -8.63 -4.26 12.47
C THR A 259 -9.90 -5.11 12.53
N GLY A 260 -10.99 -4.67 11.89
CA GLY A 260 -12.24 -5.41 11.85
C GLY A 260 -12.28 -6.44 10.73
N ALA A 261 -13.38 -7.18 10.63
CA ALA A 261 -13.56 -8.14 9.53
C ALA A 261 -13.72 -7.42 8.18
N LEU A 262 -13.08 -7.96 7.14
CA LEU A 262 -13.32 -7.58 5.75
C LEU A 262 -14.34 -8.53 5.10
N PRO A 263 -15.01 -8.12 4.01
CA PRO A 263 -15.91 -8.98 3.24
C PRO A 263 -15.24 -10.29 2.83
N PHE A 264 -16.00 -11.39 2.77
CA PHE A 264 -15.51 -12.70 2.31
C PHE A 264 -14.30 -13.28 3.08
N GLY A 265 -14.02 -12.77 4.29
CA GLY A 265 -12.85 -13.19 5.06
C GLY A 265 -11.52 -12.77 4.42
N LEU A 266 -11.53 -11.72 3.60
CA LEU A 266 -10.33 -11.10 3.05
C LEU A 266 -9.42 -10.60 4.18
N ARG A 267 -8.12 -10.53 3.87
CA ARG A 267 -7.08 -9.97 4.72
C ARG A 267 -6.17 -9.09 3.86
N PHE A 268 -5.60 -8.05 4.43
CA PHE A 268 -4.73 -7.16 3.65
C PHE A 268 -3.48 -7.87 3.12
N GLU A 269 -3.03 -8.95 3.77
CA GLU A 269 -1.91 -9.76 3.30
C GLU A 269 -2.29 -10.85 2.29
N ASP A 270 -3.56 -10.95 1.90
CA ASP A 270 -3.97 -11.83 0.80
C ASP A 270 -3.34 -11.35 -0.50
N THR A 271 -2.85 -12.29 -1.31
CA THR A 271 -2.46 -11.99 -2.69
C THR A 271 -3.71 -11.87 -3.56
N GLN A 272 -3.54 -11.32 -4.76
CA GLN A 272 -4.57 -11.24 -5.79
C GLN A 272 -5.20 -12.61 -6.07
N SER A 273 -4.40 -13.67 -6.15
CA SER A 273 -4.92 -15.03 -6.35
C SER A 273 -5.77 -15.52 -5.18
N ILE A 274 -5.36 -15.28 -3.94
CA ILE A 274 -6.11 -15.67 -2.74
C ILE A 274 -7.41 -14.86 -2.64
N MET A 275 -7.37 -13.56 -2.93
CA MET A 275 -8.55 -12.71 -2.99
C MET A 275 -9.59 -13.26 -3.97
N MET A 276 -9.17 -13.59 -5.19
CA MET A 276 -10.06 -14.15 -6.21
C MET A 276 -10.67 -15.49 -5.77
N GLU A 277 -9.89 -16.34 -5.10
CA GLU A 277 -10.37 -17.60 -4.54
C GLU A 277 -11.41 -17.38 -3.43
N LYS A 278 -11.14 -16.46 -2.49
CA LYS A 278 -12.04 -16.16 -1.36
C LYS A 278 -13.37 -15.56 -1.79
N ILE A 279 -13.36 -14.65 -2.76
CA ILE A 279 -14.59 -14.03 -3.27
C ILE A 279 -15.40 -15.03 -4.11
N ALA A 280 -14.71 -15.97 -4.79
CA ALA A 280 -15.32 -17.03 -5.58
C ALA A 280 -16.34 -16.55 -6.64
N ALA A 281 -16.20 -15.31 -7.11
CA ALA A 281 -17.01 -14.69 -8.15
C ALA A 281 -16.11 -13.97 -9.17
N ILE A 282 -16.55 -13.92 -10.43
CA ILE A 282 -15.85 -13.19 -11.48
C ILE A 282 -16.11 -11.68 -11.28
N PRO A 283 -15.07 -10.84 -11.25
CA PRO A 283 -15.27 -9.39 -11.15
C PRO A 283 -15.96 -8.86 -12.40
N ALA A 284 -16.85 -7.88 -12.20
CA ALA A 284 -17.47 -7.12 -13.27
C ALA A 284 -16.43 -6.26 -14.01
N GLU A 285 -15.49 -5.69 -13.25
CA GLU A 285 -14.37 -4.94 -13.79
C GLU A 285 -13.07 -5.39 -13.15
N ARG A 286 -12.00 -5.42 -13.96
CA ARG A 286 -10.66 -5.66 -13.47
C ARG A 286 -9.66 -4.91 -14.31
N TYR A 287 -8.76 -4.21 -13.64
CA TYR A 287 -7.66 -3.51 -14.26
C TYR A 287 -6.38 -3.84 -13.51
N ASP A 288 -5.33 -4.19 -14.26
CA ASP A 288 -4.07 -4.68 -13.72
C ASP A 288 -2.93 -3.94 -14.43
N GLU A 289 -2.29 -3.02 -13.72
CA GLU A 289 -1.10 -2.30 -14.19
C GLU A 289 0.16 -2.86 -13.56
N ASP A 290 1.31 -2.31 -13.92
CA ASP A 290 2.60 -2.77 -13.44
C ASP A 290 2.72 -2.71 -11.92
N PHE A 291 2.33 -1.62 -11.25
CA PHE A 291 2.56 -1.47 -9.80
C PHE A 291 1.32 -1.67 -8.93
N SER A 292 0.13 -1.49 -9.51
CA SER A 292 -1.14 -1.60 -8.81
C SER A 292 -2.23 -2.13 -9.72
N GLY A 293 -3.34 -2.54 -9.13
CA GLY A 293 -4.55 -2.88 -9.86
C GLY A 293 -5.77 -2.79 -8.97
N TYR A 294 -6.92 -2.98 -9.59
CA TYR A 294 -8.19 -3.08 -8.88
C TYR A 294 -9.13 -4.08 -9.53
N ALA A 295 -10.09 -4.56 -8.74
CA ALA A 295 -11.19 -5.38 -9.20
C ALA A 295 -12.50 -4.98 -8.52
N VAL A 296 -13.60 -5.04 -9.26
CA VAL A 296 -14.94 -4.64 -8.81
C VAL A 296 -15.92 -5.79 -8.99
N TRP A 297 -16.76 -6.03 -7.98
CA TRP A 297 -17.87 -6.99 -8.00
C TRP A 297 -19.16 -6.29 -7.64
N HIS A 298 -20.26 -6.74 -8.24
CA HIS A 298 -21.61 -6.31 -7.88
C HIS A 298 -22.37 -7.50 -7.31
N PHE A 299 -22.81 -7.37 -6.07
CA PHE A 299 -23.70 -8.30 -5.39
C PHE A 299 -25.07 -7.64 -5.18
N ASP A 300 -26.06 -8.42 -4.76
CA ASP A 300 -27.43 -7.93 -4.57
C ASP A 300 -27.50 -6.79 -3.55
N ASP A 301 -26.77 -6.93 -2.44
CA ASP A 301 -26.85 -5.98 -1.30
C ASP A 301 -25.78 -4.88 -1.34
N PHE A 302 -24.70 -5.06 -2.10
CA PHE A 302 -23.58 -4.11 -2.17
C PHE A 302 -22.68 -4.36 -3.38
N SER A 303 -21.90 -3.33 -3.76
CA SER A 303 -20.73 -3.47 -4.63
C SER A 303 -19.45 -3.53 -3.81
N LEU A 304 -18.48 -4.33 -4.24
CA LEU A 304 -17.14 -4.44 -3.66
C LEU A 304 -16.12 -3.92 -4.65
N SER A 305 -15.22 -3.05 -4.22
CA SER A 305 -13.99 -2.71 -4.96
C SER A 305 -12.79 -3.07 -4.10
N VAL A 306 -11.80 -3.72 -4.69
CA VAL A 306 -10.53 -4.04 -4.02
C VAL A 306 -9.39 -3.47 -4.83
N ASN A 307 -8.62 -2.57 -4.21
CA ASN A 307 -7.35 -2.07 -4.75
C ASN A 307 -6.20 -2.87 -4.14
N TYR A 308 -5.22 -3.22 -4.95
CA TYR A 308 -4.10 -4.06 -4.54
C TYR A 308 -2.78 -3.60 -5.17
N SER A 309 -1.67 -3.95 -4.53
CA SER A 309 -0.31 -3.68 -5.01
C SER A 309 0.22 -4.89 -5.77
N ASN A 310 0.66 -4.67 -7.01
CA ASN A 310 1.38 -5.65 -7.82
C ASN A 310 2.90 -5.59 -7.58
N LEU A 311 3.37 -4.61 -6.81
CA LEU A 311 4.74 -4.55 -6.29
C LEU A 311 4.90 -5.41 -5.04
N ASP A 312 3.96 -5.30 -4.09
CA ASP A 312 3.99 -6.02 -2.81
C ASP A 312 3.18 -7.32 -2.83
N ASN A 313 2.33 -7.54 -3.84
CA ASN A 313 1.37 -8.64 -3.94
C ASN A 313 0.44 -8.75 -2.72
N ARG A 314 -0.19 -7.63 -2.35
CA ARG A 314 -1.10 -7.54 -1.19
C ARG A 314 -2.25 -6.57 -1.46
N LEU A 315 -3.34 -6.67 -0.68
CA LEU A 315 -4.46 -5.74 -0.78
C LEU A 315 -4.10 -4.43 -0.08
N LEU A 316 -4.49 -3.30 -0.67
CA LEU A 316 -4.24 -1.96 -0.16
C LEU A 316 -5.50 -1.36 0.44
N ARG A 317 -6.60 -1.42 -0.32
CA ARG A 317 -7.89 -0.84 0.08
C ARG A 317 -9.03 -1.75 -0.32
N VAL A 318 -10.04 -1.85 0.54
CA VAL A 318 -11.27 -2.60 0.28
C VAL A 318 -12.45 -1.66 0.49
N SER A 319 -13.24 -1.41 -0.54
CA SER A 319 -14.41 -0.54 -0.48
C SER A 319 -15.69 -1.33 -0.62
N VAL A 320 -16.63 -1.11 0.30
CA VAL A 320 -18.00 -1.63 0.22
C VAL A 320 -18.92 -0.45 -0.05
N MET A 321 -19.71 -0.57 -1.10
CA MET A 321 -20.53 0.51 -1.64
C MET A 321 -21.99 0.08 -1.75
N THR A 322 -22.90 1.02 -1.55
CA THR A 322 -24.32 0.84 -1.86
C THR A 322 -24.50 0.48 -3.35
N PRO A 323 -25.45 -0.39 -3.71
CA PRO A 323 -25.75 -0.70 -5.10
C PRO A 323 -26.02 0.57 -5.93
N GLY A 324 -25.46 0.65 -7.13
CA GLY A 324 -25.64 1.79 -8.04
C GLY A 324 -24.81 3.04 -7.74
N TYR A 325 -23.91 3.02 -6.75
CA TYR A 325 -22.98 4.13 -6.47
C TYR A 325 -21.73 4.13 -7.36
N TRP A 326 -21.37 2.96 -7.89
CA TRP A 326 -20.18 2.72 -8.72
C TRP A 326 -20.16 3.58 -9.99
#